data_AF-A0A195ENH5-F1
#
_entry.id   AF-A0A195ENH5-F1
#
_cell.length_a   1.000
_cell.length_b   1.000
_cell.length_c   1.000
_cell.angle_alpha   90.00
_cell.angle_beta   90.00
_cell.angle_gamma   90.00
#
_symmetry.space_group_name_H-M   'P 1'
#
loop_
_entity.id
_entity.type
_entity.pdbx_description
1 polymer ?
#
loop_
_entity_poly.entity_id
_entity_poly.type
_entity_poly.pdbx_seq_one_letter_code
_entity_poly.pdbx_strand_id
1 'polypeptide(L)'
;MFCKIKTKRPRSAEVAFEEANRSIDPVDGKNSGSVDDAFLKRGKGDTRQVKQTRDKIKQYQKKIEQSLEKERLLAKELLKNGKKDRALLLLRKKKYQEQVLTRADGQLENLERMVHDLEFAQVEMKVVDGLKTGNTALKQLHALLSIDEIEKVMDETREGIEKQTEIDEVLTSTFAIEEEIDESEIEAELDALMEADINEKAPEISKDVLLPDVPKELPEEEKSRTKEKIQEPIAVMA
;
A
#
# COMPACT_ATOMS: atom_id res chain seq x y z
N MET A 1 -48.69 -5.98 49.81
CA MET A 1 -47.24 -5.67 49.70
C MET A 1 -46.87 -5.74 48.23
N PHE A 2 -46.61 -4.62 47.57
CA PHE A 2 -45.97 -4.63 46.24
C PHE A 2 -44.83 -3.61 46.26
N CYS A 3 -43.62 -4.16 46.23
CA CYS A 3 -42.36 -3.43 46.34
C CYS A 3 -42.06 -2.78 44.98
N LYS A 4 -42.00 -1.44 44.94
CA LYS A 4 -41.56 -0.67 43.77
C LYS A 4 -40.04 -0.82 43.63
N ILE A 5 -39.59 -1.73 42.78
CA ILE A 5 -38.18 -1.83 42.41
C ILE A 5 -37.88 -0.72 41.41
N LYS A 6 -37.38 0.43 41.91
CA LYS A 6 -36.74 1.45 41.07
C LYS A 6 -35.37 0.93 40.63
N THR A 7 -35.25 0.46 39.41
CA THR A 7 -33.96 0.19 38.78
C THR A 7 -33.25 1.52 38.49
N LYS A 8 -32.39 1.95 39.41
CA LYS A 8 -31.44 3.05 39.16
C LYS A 8 -30.48 2.60 38.07
N ARG A 9 -30.53 3.21 36.88
CA ARG A 9 -29.46 3.08 35.88
C ARG A 9 -28.13 3.49 36.55
N PRO A 10 -27.05 2.69 36.42
CA PRO A 10 -25.79 3.00 37.08
C PRO A 10 -25.16 4.21 36.40
N ARG A 11 -25.14 5.36 37.10
CA ARG A 11 -24.46 6.60 36.68
C ARG A 11 -23.00 6.40 36.24
N SER A 12 -22.36 5.32 36.67
CA SER A 12 -20.99 4.97 36.30
C SER A 12 -20.80 4.60 34.83
N ALA A 13 -21.84 4.10 34.13
CA ALA A 13 -21.72 3.76 32.71
C ALA A 13 -21.86 5.01 31.80
N GLU A 14 -22.78 5.92 32.12
CA GLU A 14 -22.89 7.22 31.46
C GLU A 14 -21.63 8.06 31.66
N VAL A 15 -21.09 8.10 32.88
CA VAL A 15 -19.87 8.86 33.17
C VAL A 15 -18.64 8.25 32.48
N ALA A 16 -18.55 6.92 32.37
CA ALA A 16 -17.46 6.26 31.64
C ALA A 16 -17.52 6.50 30.13
N PHE A 17 -18.73 6.59 29.56
CA PHE A 17 -18.92 6.92 28.14
C PHE A 17 -18.61 8.41 27.86
N GLU A 18 -18.96 9.30 28.79
CA GLU A 18 -18.69 10.73 28.71
C GLU A 18 -17.21 11.07 28.96
N GLU A 19 -16.49 10.29 29.79
CA GLU A 19 -15.04 10.38 29.95
C GLU A 19 -14.28 9.84 28.73
N ALA A 20 -14.74 8.76 28.09
CA ALA A 20 -14.13 8.23 26.88
C ALA A 20 -14.23 9.20 25.68
N ASN A 21 -15.37 9.88 25.55
CA ASN A 21 -15.59 10.91 24.52
C ASN A 21 -14.87 12.25 24.82
N ARG A 22 -14.47 12.50 26.08
CA ARG A 22 -13.67 13.68 26.45
C ARG A 22 -12.19 13.54 26.05
N SER A 23 -11.73 12.33 25.77
CA SER A 23 -10.36 12.03 25.31
C SER A 23 -10.18 11.97 23.79
N ILE A 24 -11.24 12.19 23.00
CA ILE A 24 -11.13 12.45 21.57
C ILE A 24 -10.93 13.96 21.42
N ASP A 25 -9.70 14.40 21.61
CA ASP A 25 -9.35 15.80 21.44
C ASP A 25 -9.80 16.27 20.03
N PRO A 26 -10.46 17.44 19.92
CA PRO A 26 -10.71 18.04 18.63
C PRO A 26 -9.35 18.30 18.00
N VAL A 27 -9.01 17.55 16.95
CA VAL A 27 -7.79 17.78 16.19
C VAL A 27 -7.92 19.18 15.61
N ASP A 28 -7.22 20.13 16.22
CA ASP A 28 -7.22 21.54 15.85
C ASP A 28 -7.02 21.70 14.34
N GLY A 29 -8.12 21.95 13.63
CA GLY A 29 -8.15 22.27 12.20
C GLY A 29 -7.54 23.63 11.87
N LYS A 30 -6.66 24.17 12.73
CA LYS A 30 -6.10 25.52 12.61
C LYS A 30 -4.58 25.57 12.45
N ASN A 31 -3.87 24.43 12.50
CA ASN A 31 -2.39 24.44 12.43
C ASN A 31 -1.74 23.63 11.31
N SER A 32 -2.50 22.92 10.46
CA SER A 32 -1.94 22.23 9.28
C SER A 32 -1.50 23.20 8.18
N GLY A 33 -2.20 24.33 8.02
CA GLY A 33 -1.92 25.30 6.96
C GLY A 33 -0.59 26.05 7.05
N SER A 34 -0.01 26.25 8.25
CA SER A 34 1.20 27.10 8.38
C SER A 34 2.51 26.34 8.22
N VAL A 35 2.55 25.06 8.62
CA VAL A 35 3.77 24.25 8.59
C VAL A 35 4.00 23.66 7.19
N ASP A 36 2.91 23.21 6.56
CA ASP A 36 2.94 22.60 5.22
C ASP A 36 3.23 23.66 4.13
N ASP A 37 2.67 24.87 4.22
CA ASP A 37 2.98 25.97 3.29
C ASP A 37 4.43 26.47 3.40
N ALA A 38 5.00 26.50 4.62
CA ALA A 38 6.38 26.88 4.84
C ALA A 38 7.36 25.84 4.30
N PHE A 39 7.01 24.55 4.40
CA PHE A 39 7.78 23.47 3.78
C PHE A 39 7.68 23.51 2.24
N LEU A 40 6.49 23.75 1.69
CA LEU A 40 6.29 23.89 0.24
C LEU A 40 6.99 25.15 -0.33
N LYS A 41 7.01 26.26 0.43
CA LYS A 41 7.81 27.46 0.09
C LYS A 41 9.31 27.17 0.10
N ARG A 42 9.80 26.41 1.09
CA ARG A 42 11.20 25.98 1.16
C ARG A 42 11.55 25.07 -0.03
N GLY A 43 10.74 24.05 -0.31
CA GLY A 43 10.94 23.15 -1.45
C GLY A 43 10.98 23.87 -2.80
N LYS A 44 10.09 24.85 -3.03
CA LYS A 44 10.13 25.71 -4.23
C LYS A 44 11.39 26.59 -4.28
N GLY A 45 11.87 27.05 -3.13
CA GLY A 45 13.13 27.77 -2.98
C GLY A 45 14.33 26.92 -3.36
N ASP A 46 14.37 25.67 -2.90
CA ASP A 46 15.48 24.75 -3.13
C ASP A 46 15.56 24.33 -4.61
N THR A 47 14.42 24.01 -5.24
CA THR A 47 14.38 23.76 -6.69
C THR A 47 14.85 24.97 -7.50
N ARG A 48 14.52 26.20 -7.07
CA ARG A 48 14.99 27.42 -7.73
C ARG A 48 16.50 27.58 -7.59
N GLN A 49 17.07 27.26 -6.43
CA GLN A 49 18.52 27.32 -6.22
C GLN A 49 19.27 26.35 -7.14
N VAL A 50 18.81 25.10 -7.24
CA VAL A 50 19.41 24.09 -8.13
C VAL A 50 19.29 24.52 -9.60
N LYS A 51 18.16 25.11 -10.01
CA LYS A 51 18.00 25.66 -11.37
C LYS A 51 18.97 26.82 -11.64
N GLN A 52 19.18 27.71 -10.67
CA GLN A 52 20.15 28.81 -10.80
C GLN A 52 21.60 28.31 -10.90
N THR A 53 21.99 27.31 -10.13
CA THR A 53 23.36 26.75 -10.20
C THR A 53 23.59 26.06 -11.54
N ARG A 54 22.60 25.29 -12.03
CA ARG A 54 22.62 24.70 -13.38
C ARG A 54 22.81 25.77 -14.45
N ASP A 55 22.04 26.85 -14.41
CA ASP A 55 22.13 27.92 -15.41
C ASP A 55 23.49 28.63 -15.36
N LYS A 56 24.06 28.83 -14.17
CA LYS A 56 25.43 29.35 -14.01
C LYS A 56 26.45 28.42 -14.65
N ILE A 57 26.36 27.11 -14.44
CA ILE A 57 27.27 26.13 -15.06
C ILE A 57 27.16 26.18 -16.59
N LYS A 58 25.94 26.21 -17.14
CA LYS A 58 25.72 26.35 -18.60
C LYS A 58 26.35 27.64 -19.15
N GLN A 59 26.23 28.76 -18.42
CA GLN A 59 26.90 30.01 -18.79
C GLN A 59 28.43 29.91 -18.75
N TYR A 60 28.99 29.22 -17.74
CA TYR A 60 30.43 28.98 -17.65
C TYR A 60 30.93 28.09 -18.79
N GLN A 61 30.21 27.01 -19.14
CA GLN A 61 30.54 26.15 -20.29
C GLN A 61 30.63 26.95 -21.59
N LYS A 62 29.62 27.76 -21.89
CA LYS A 62 29.60 28.62 -23.10
C LYS A 62 30.79 29.59 -23.14
N LYS A 63 31.19 30.16 -22.00
CA LYS A 63 32.38 31.03 -21.91
C LYS A 63 33.66 30.25 -22.20
N ILE A 64 33.78 29.03 -21.67
CA ILE A 64 34.96 28.18 -21.90
C ILE A 64 35.03 27.78 -23.37
N GLU A 65 33.93 27.35 -24.00
CA GLU A 65 33.86 27.02 -25.43
C GLU A 65 34.34 28.17 -26.32
N GLN A 66 33.87 29.40 -26.06
CA GLN A 66 34.32 30.59 -26.78
C GLN A 66 35.82 30.85 -26.59
N SER A 67 36.35 30.63 -25.37
CA SER A 67 37.79 30.77 -25.12
C SER A 67 38.61 29.70 -25.83
N LEU A 68 38.08 28.47 -25.91
CA LEU A 68 38.71 27.32 -26.52
C LEU A 68 38.82 27.50 -28.05
N GLU A 69 37.79 28.08 -28.68
CA GLU A 69 37.82 28.43 -30.10
C GLU A 69 38.86 29.52 -30.41
N LYS A 70 38.95 30.57 -29.57
CA LYS A 70 39.97 31.61 -29.70
C LYS A 70 41.38 31.04 -29.54
N GLU A 71 41.60 30.20 -28.52
CA GLU A 71 42.88 29.52 -28.29
C GLU A 71 43.25 28.59 -29.47
N ARG A 72 42.26 27.95 -30.10
CA ARG A 72 42.49 27.14 -31.31
C ARG A 72 42.98 27.98 -32.49
N LEU A 73 42.41 29.16 -32.70
CA LEU A 73 42.86 30.07 -33.77
C LEU A 73 44.27 30.61 -33.48
N LEU A 74 44.52 31.07 -32.26
CA LEU A 74 45.84 31.54 -31.83
C LEU A 74 46.91 30.46 -31.94
N ALA A 75 46.59 29.21 -31.58
CA ALA A 75 47.51 28.08 -31.75
C ALA A 75 47.87 27.85 -33.22
N LYS A 76 46.89 27.94 -34.14
CA LYS A 76 47.15 27.82 -35.59
C LYS A 76 48.05 28.95 -36.11
N GLU A 77 47.84 30.19 -35.66
CA GLU A 77 48.68 31.33 -36.03
C GLU A 77 50.11 31.19 -35.52
N LEU A 78 50.31 30.73 -34.28
CA LEU A 78 51.63 30.52 -33.71
C LEU A 78 52.41 29.40 -34.39
N LEU A 79 51.71 28.36 -34.87
CA LEU A 79 52.30 27.30 -35.71
C LEU A 79 52.77 27.85 -37.07
N LYS A 80 51.97 28.70 -37.72
CA LYS A 80 52.37 29.39 -38.96
C LYS A 80 53.60 30.27 -38.76
N ASN A 81 53.70 30.92 -37.60
CA ASN A 81 54.81 31.79 -37.23
C ASN A 81 56.04 31.03 -36.70
N GLY A 82 56.05 29.68 -36.75
CA GLY A 82 57.19 28.85 -36.33
C GLY A 82 57.46 28.78 -34.83
N LYS A 83 56.61 29.36 -33.98
CA LYS A 83 56.81 29.43 -32.52
C LYS A 83 56.24 28.20 -31.80
N LYS A 84 56.92 27.07 -31.94
CA LYS A 84 56.47 25.75 -31.45
C LYS A 84 56.23 25.69 -29.93
N ASP A 85 57.11 26.26 -29.11
CA ASP A 85 56.99 26.18 -27.64
C ASP A 85 55.75 26.89 -27.10
N ARG A 86 55.42 28.04 -27.68
CA ARG A 86 54.20 28.80 -27.33
C ARG A 86 52.94 28.07 -27.79
N ALA A 87 52.98 27.44 -28.97
CA ALA A 87 51.88 26.62 -29.46
C ALA A 87 51.65 25.40 -28.54
N LEU A 88 52.71 24.75 -28.06
CA LEU A 88 52.61 23.62 -27.13
C LEU A 88 51.97 24.03 -25.80
N LEU A 89 52.34 25.20 -25.25
CA LEU A 89 51.72 25.74 -24.03
C LEU A 89 50.21 25.95 -24.20
N LEU A 90 49.78 26.55 -25.32
CA LEU A 90 48.36 26.75 -25.62
C LEU A 90 47.62 25.42 -25.78
N LEU A 91 48.22 24.43 -26.42
CA LEU A 91 47.61 23.10 -26.54
C LEU A 91 47.42 22.41 -25.18
N ARG A 92 48.38 22.59 -24.25
CA ARG A 92 48.23 22.10 -22.86
C ARG A 92 47.09 22.81 -22.13
N LYS A 93 46.98 24.14 -22.29
CA LYS A 93 45.89 24.94 -21.73
C LYS A 93 44.52 24.51 -22.28
N LYS A 94 44.43 24.29 -23.59
CA LYS A 94 43.24 23.77 -24.27
C LYS A 94 42.81 22.42 -23.69
N LYS A 95 43.73 21.46 -23.54
CA LYS A 95 43.43 20.14 -22.96
C LYS A 95 42.92 20.24 -21.52
N TYR A 96 43.46 21.16 -20.72
CA TYR A 96 42.95 21.42 -19.37
C TYR A 96 41.52 21.98 -19.39
N GLN A 97 41.21 22.93 -20.28
CA GLN A 97 39.86 23.46 -20.45
C GLN A 97 38.86 22.38 -20.91
N GLU A 98 39.28 21.49 -21.82
CA GLU A 98 38.47 20.33 -22.23
C GLU A 98 38.15 19.41 -21.05
N GLN A 99 39.12 19.13 -20.16
CA GLN A 99 38.86 18.37 -18.94
C GLN A 99 37.88 19.09 -18.00
N VAL A 100 37.96 20.41 -17.89
CA VAL A 100 37.01 21.20 -17.08
C VAL A 100 35.61 21.15 -17.69
N LEU A 101 35.48 21.18 -19.02
CA LEU A 101 34.19 20.98 -19.69
C LEU A 101 33.60 19.61 -19.37
N THR A 102 34.37 18.53 -19.52
CA THR A 102 33.89 17.18 -19.19
C THR A 102 33.44 17.04 -17.73
N ARG A 103 34.16 17.68 -16.78
CA ARG A 103 33.73 17.73 -15.38
C ARG A 103 32.44 18.52 -15.21
N ALA A 104 32.30 19.65 -15.91
CA ALA A 104 31.10 20.47 -15.87
C ALA A 104 29.89 19.73 -16.46
N ASP A 105 30.07 18.95 -17.52
CA ASP A 105 29.03 18.09 -18.11
C ASP A 105 28.54 17.04 -17.11
N GLY A 106 29.47 16.35 -16.43
CA GLY A 106 29.10 15.41 -15.37
C GLY A 106 28.42 16.06 -14.18
N GLN A 107 28.80 17.30 -13.82
CA GLN A 107 28.08 18.08 -12.80
C GLN A 107 26.68 18.48 -13.27
N LEU A 108 26.52 18.80 -14.56
CA LEU A 108 25.25 19.15 -15.16
C LEU A 108 24.27 17.98 -15.09
N GLU A 109 24.71 16.78 -15.48
CA GLU A 109 23.90 15.55 -15.42
C GLU A 109 23.45 15.27 -13.98
N ASN A 110 24.37 15.39 -13.00
CA ASN A 110 24.03 15.22 -11.59
C ASN A 110 23.00 16.25 -11.09
N LEU A 111 23.10 17.51 -11.53
CA LEU A 111 22.12 18.54 -11.20
C LEU A 111 20.77 18.29 -11.88
N GLU A 112 20.75 17.82 -13.12
CA GLU A 112 19.53 17.47 -13.84
C GLU A 112 18.81 16.30 -13.16
N ARG A 113 19.56 15.28 -12.71
CA ARG A 113 19.02 14.20 -11.86
C ARG A 113 18.42 14.75 -10.57
N MET A 114 19.14 15.62 -9.85
CA MET A 114 18.66 16.21 -8.61
C MET A 114 17.39 17.05 -8.82
N VAL A 115 17.26 17.76 -9.95
CA VAL A 115 16.02 18.48 -10.29
C VAL A 115 14.87 17.50 -10.48
N HIS A 116 15.07 16.41 -11.20
CA HIS A 116 14.06 15.36 -11.37
C HIS A 116 13.64 14.74 -10.04
N ASP A 117 14.60 14.39 -9.18
CA ASP A 117 14.33 13.83 -7.85
C ASP A 117 13.50 14.79 -6.99
N LEU A 118 13.82 16.09 -7.03
CA LEU A 118 13.05 17.13 -6.32
C LEU A 118 11.64 17.33 -6.90
N GLU A 119 11.49 17.29 -8.22
CA GLU A 119 10.17 17.40 -8.86
C GLU A 119 9.30 16.18 -8.56
N PHE A 120 9.89 14.99 -8.51
CA PHE A 120 9.23 13.77 -8.10
C PHE A 120 8.80 13.83 -6.63
N ALA A 121 9.70 14.21 -5.71
CA ALA A 121 9.37 14.37 -4.29
C ALA A 121 8.25 15.40 -4.05
N GLN A 122 8.17 16.46 -4.88
CA GLN A 122 7.05 17.42 -4.82
C GLN A 122 5.72 16.80 -5.22
N VAL A 123 5.70 15.86 -6.17
CA VAL A 123 4.49 15.13 -6.55
C VAL A 123 4.09 14.16 -5.44
N GLU A 124 5.04 13.39 -4.91
CA GLU A 124 4.80 12.48 -3.78
C GLU A 124 4.17 13.22 -2.60
N MET A 125 4.68 14.41 -2.26
CA MET A 125 4.12 15.20 -1.17
C MET A 125 2.67 15.61 -1.43
N LYS A 126 2.31 16.01 -2.66
CA LYS A 126 0.92 16.32 -3.01
C LYS A 126 0.00 15.11 -2.88
N VAL A 127 0.49 13.92 -3.21
CA VAL A 127 -0.28 12.68 -3.04
C VAL A 127 -0.53 12.43 -1.54
N VAL A 128 0.49 12.58 -0.71
CA VAL A 128 0.36 12.44 0.76
C VAL A 128 -0.62 13.47 1.33
N ASP A 129 -0.57 14.72 0.89
CA ASP A 129 -1.51 15.76 1.34
C ASP A 129 -2.95 15.48 0.86
N GLY A 130 -3.11 14.93 -0.34
CA GLY A 130 -4.40 14.42 -0.83
C GLY A 130 -4.94 13.30 0.06
N LEU A 131 -4.10 12.36 0.48
CA LEU A 131 -4.48 11.28 1.40
C LEU A 131 -4.84 11.80 2.80
N LYS A 132 -4.10 12.78 3.34
CA LYS A 132 -4.45 13.44 4.62
C LYS A 132 -5.84 14.08 4.52
N THR A 133 -6.08 14.83 3.45
CA THR A 133 -7.37 15.50 3.22
C THR A 133 -8.51 14.48 3.09
N GLY A 134 -8.29 13.40 2.33
CA GLY A 134 -9.22 12.28 2.23
C GLY A 134 -9.51 11.62 3.58
N ASN A 135 -8.48 11.39 4.40
CA ASN A 135 -8.65 10.84 5.75
C ASN A 135 -9.45 11.78 6.66
N THR A 136 -9.22 13.09 6.58
CA THR A 136 -10.01 14.07 7.35
C THR A 136 -11.48 14.10 6.91
N ALA A 137 -11.75 14.01 5.60
CA ALA A 137 -13.11 13.94 5.08
C ALA A 137 -13.81 12.64 5.52
N LEU A 138 -13.10 11.51 5.47
CA LEU A 138 -13.61 10.23 5.98
C LEU A 138 -13.93 10.31 7.48
N LYS A 139 -13.05 10.91 8.29
CA LYS A 139 -13.32 11.12 9.72
C LYS A 139 -14.56 11.98 9.96
N GLN A 140 -14.77 13.03 9.17
CA GLN A 140 -15.97 13.85 9.25
C GLN A 140 -17.23 13.07 8.85
N LEU A 141 -17.16 12.27 7.79
CA LEU A 141 -18.27 11.39 7.39
C LEU A 141 -18.57 10.34 8.45
N HIS A 142 -17.56 9.71 9.05
CA HIS A 142 -17.74 8.78 10.15
C HIS A 142 -18.31 9.44 11.42
N ALA A 143 -17.99 10.71 11.65
CA ALA A 143 -18.58 11.47 12.75
C ALA A 143 -20.05 11.84 12.49
N LEU A 144 -20.44 12.06 11.23
CA LEU A 144 -21.83 12.33 10.84
C LEU A 144 -22.68 11.06 10.81
N LEU A 145 -22.13 9.95 10.31
CA LEU A 145 -22.69 8.59 10.39
C LEU A 145 -22.54 8.01 11.80
N SER A 146 -22.76 8.86 12.81
CA SER A 146 -22.48 8.60 14.21
C SER A 146 -23.05 7.25 14.66
N ILE A 147 -22.40 6.69 15.68
CA ILE A 147 -22.78 5.46 16.38
C ILE A 147 -24.29 5.40 16.67
N ASP A 148 -24.96 6.54 16.88
CA ASP A 148 -26.40 6.63 17.10
C ASP A 148 -27.26 6.13 15.90
N GLU A 149 -26.85 6.43 14.66
CA GLU A 149 -27.55 5.90 13.46
C GLU A 149 -27.29 4.40 13.30
N ILE A 150 -26.07 3.95 13.63
CA ILE A 150 -25.71 2.53 13.59
C ILE A 150 -26.45 1.76 14.70
N GLU A 151 -26.55 2.32 15.90
CA GLU A 151 -27.29 1.77 17.04
C GLU A 151 -28.79 1.69 16.73
N LYS A 152 -29.36 2.75 16.13
CA LYS A 152 -30.76 2.73 15.67
C LYS A 152 -31.02 1.66 14.61
N VAL A 153 -30.12 1.49 13.63
CA VAL A 153 -30.25 0.44 12.62
C VAL A 153 -30.10 -0.95 13.23
N MET A 154 -29.20 -1.12 14.21
CA MET A 154 -29.05 -2.39 14.93
C MET A 154 -30.27 -2.71 15.80
N ASP A 155 -30.84 -1.72 16.47
CA ASP A 155 -32.08 -1.85 17.26
C ASP A 155 -33.27 -2.19 16.37
N GLU A 156 -33.44 -1.50 15.23
CA GLU A 156 -34.49 -1.82 14.24
C GLU A 156 -34.32 -3.23 13.66
N THR A 157 -33.08 -3.67 13.42
CA THR A 157 -32.80 -5.04 12.94
C THR A 157 -33.13 -6.07 14.01
N ARG A 158 -32.79 -5.80 15.27
CA ARG A 158 -33.10 -6.67 16.40
C ARG A 158 -34.60 -6.79 16.63
N GLU A 159 -35.32 -5.68 16.59
CA GLU A 159 -36.79 -5.65 16.68
C GLU A 159 -37.43 -6.41 15.50
N GLY A 160 -36.86 -6.30 14.29
CA GLY A 160 -37.29 -7.08 13.12
C GLY A 160 -37.11 -8.58 13.30
N ILE A 161 -35.98 -9.01 13.88
CA ILE A 161 -35.73 -10.42 14.21
C ILE A 161 -36.70 -10.90 15.28
N GLU A 162 -36.91 -10.12 16.34
CA GLU A 162 -37.84 -10.46 17.43
C GLU A 162 -39.29 -10.59 16.91
N LYS A 163 -39.72 -9.72 16.00
CA LYS A 163 -41.01 -9.84 15.31
C LYS A 163 -41.08 -11.07 14.43
N GLN A 164 -40.01 -11.40 13.71
CA GLN A 164 -39.98 -12.62 12.89
C GLN A 164 -40.10 -13.85 13.78
N THR A 165 -39.40 -13.89 14.92
CA THR A 165 -39.51 -15.00 15.87
C THR A 165 -40.89 -15.06 16.53
N GLU A 166 -41.53 -13.92 16.82
CA GLU A 166 -42.90 -13.90 17.32
C GLU A 166 -43.89 -14.41 16.27
N ILE A 167 -43.71 -14.04 14.99
CA ILE A 167 -44.49 -14.60 13.88
C ILE A 167 -44.26 -16.11 13.77
N ASP A 168 -43.02 -16.56 13.82
CA ASP A 168 -42.66 -17.97 13.74
C ASP A 168 -43.23 -18.75 14.93
N GLU A 169 -43.20 -18.20 16.15
CA GLU A 169 -43.81 -18.77 17.34
C GLU A 169 -45.34 -18.81 17.25
N VAL A 170 -45.98 -17.73 16.78
CA VAL A 170 -47.43 -17.70 16.58
C VAL A 170 -47.83 -18.73 15.53
N LEU A 171 -47.13 -18.79 14.38
CA LEU A 171 -47.37 -19.77 13.34
C LEU A 171 -47.19 -21.19 13.87
N THR A 172 -46.09 -21.47 14.58
CA THR A 172 -45.83 -22.78 15.19
C THR A 172 -46.90 -23.12 16.24
N SER A 173 -47.35 -22.15 17.04
CA SER A 173 -48.42 -22.35 18.02
C SER A 173 -49.78 -22.59 17.37
N THR A 174 -50.09 -21.93 16.24
CA THR A 174 -51.31 -22.20 15.47
C THR A 174 -51.24 -23.58 14.82
N PHE A 175 -50.09 -23.99 14.29
CA PHE A 175 -49.88 -25.36 13.82
C PHE A 175 -49.99 -26.39 14.95
N ALA A 176 -49.54 -26.06 16.17
CA ALA A 176 -49.67 -26.93 17.35
C ALA A 176 -51.10 -26.99 17.93
N ILE A 177 -51.99 -26.05 17.58
CA ILE A 177 -53.41 -26.05 18.00
C ILE A 177 -54.29 -26.77 16.96
N GLU A 178 -53.87 -26.83 15.70
CA GLU A 178 -54.50 -27.61 14.62
C GLU A 178 -53.96 -29.06 14.59
N GLU A 179 -54.00 -29.78 15.72
CA GLU A 179 -53.75 -31.24 15.78
C GLU A 179 -54.90 -32.05 15.14
N GLU A 180 -55.13 -31.88 13.84
CA GLU A 180 -55.85 -32.85 12.99
C GLU A 180 -55.03 -33.26 11.75
N ILE A 181 -53.70 -33.08 11.78
CA ILE A 181 -52.79 -33.61 10.77
C ILE A 181 -52.04 -34.80 11.38
N ASP A 182 -52.19 -35.99 10.80
CA ASP A 182 -51.60 -37.23 11.32
C ASP A 182 -50.08 -37.21 11.10
N GLU A 183 -49.33 -37.02 12.18
CA GLU A 183 -47.87 -36.92 12.20
C GLU A 183 -47.20 -38.12 11.49
N SER A 184 -47.85 -39.30 11.54
CA SER A 184 -47.38 -40.53 10.90
C SER A 184 -47.50 -40.54 9.37
N GLU A 185 -48.46 -39.84 8.78
CA GLU A 185 -48.62 -39.70 7.33
C GLU A 185 -47.58 -38.74 6.75
N ILE A 186 -47.26 -37.66 7.48
CA ILE A 186 -46.22 -36.70 7.12
C ILE A 186 -44.83 -37.33 7.19
N GLU A 187 -44.54 -38.09 8.25
CA GLU A 187 -43.26 -38.81 8.37
C GLU A 187 -43.06 -39.78 7.20
N ALA A 188 -44.11 -40.51 6.79
CA ALA A 188 -44.07 -41.39 5.64
C ALA A 188 -43.87 -40.64 4.31
N GLU A 189 -44.51 -39.47 4.12
CA GLU A 189 -44.30 -38.63 2.94
C GLU A 189 -42.89 -38.02 2.91
N LEU A 190 -42.36 -37.61 4.06
CA LEU A 190 -41.00 -37.07 4.20
C LEU A 190 -39.94 -38.12 3.90
N ASP A 191 -40.11 -39.34 4.41
CA ASP A 191 -39.23 -40.48 4.11
C ASP A 191 -39.27 -40.82 2.62
N ALA A 192 -40.47 -40.83 2.00
CA ALA A 192 -40.61 -41.05 0.56
C ALA A 192 -39.93 -39.94 -0.29
N LEU A 193 -40.01 -38.67 0.13
CA LEU A 193 -39.32 -37.55 -0.53
C LEU A 193 -37.80 -37.62 -0.36
N MET A 194 -37.32 -38.01 0.83
CA MET A 194 -35.90 -38.25 1.08
C MET A 194 -35.36 -39.41 0.24
N GLU A 195 -36.09 -40.52 0.18
CA GLU A 195 -35.74 -41.66 -0.68
C GLU A 195 -35.76 -41.29 -2.17
N ALA A 196 -36.72 -40.47 -2.61
CA ALA A 196 -36.79 -39.98 -3.98
C ALA A 196 -35.59 -39.08 -4.36
N ASP A 197 -35.21 -38.13 -3.50
CA ASP A 197 -34.06 -37.22 -3.74
C ASP A 197 -32.71 -37.96 -3.63
N ILE A 198 -32.62 -38.99 -2.78
CA ILE A 198 -31.45 -39.90 -2.71
C ILE A 198 -31.38 -40.75 -3.98
N ASN A 199 -32.50 -41.27 -4.48
CA ASN A 199 -32.54 -42.08 -5.71
C ASN A 199 -32.30 -41.23 -6.98
N GLU A 200 -32.61 -39.93 -6.96
CA GLU A 200 -32.32 -38.99 -8.06
C GLU A 200 -30.84 -38.51 -8.04
N LYS A 201 -30.21 -38.38 -6.86
CA LYS A 201 -28.78 -38.04 -6.72
C LYS A 201 -27.81 -39.22 -6.72
N ALA A 202 -28.29 -40.45 -6.53
CA ALA A 202 -27.46 -41.64 -6.67
C ALA A 202 -27.37 -42.01 -8.16
N PRO A 203 -26.20 -41.86 -8.84
CA PRO A 203 -26.02 -42.51 -10.12
C PRO A 203 -26.16 -44.03 -9.90
N GLU A 204 -26.91 -44.71 -10.76
CA GLU A 204 -26.92 -46.18 -10.84
C GLU A 204 -25.48 -46.66 -11.10
N ILE A 205 -24.74 -46.97 -10.04
CA ILE A 205 -23.47 -47.68 -10.16
C ILE A 205 -23.83 -49.16 -10.31
N SER A 206 -24.02 -49.56 -11.56
CA SER A 206 -24.00 -50.96 -12.01
C SER A 206 -22.85 -51.69 -11.33
N LYS A 207 -23.15 -52.79 -10.63
CA LYS A 207 -22.17 -53.65 -9.92
C LYS A 207 -21.21 -54.41 -10.84
N ASP A 208 -21.08 -54.01 -12.10
CA ASP A 208 -20.24 -54.62 -13.12
C ASP A 208 -19.26 -53.59 -13.70
N VAL A 209 -18.26 -53.20 -12.92
CA VAL A 209 -17.03 -52.60 -13.45
C VAL A 209 -15.85 -53.37 -12.88
N LEU A 210 -15.21 -54.19 -13.72
CA LEU A 210 -13.92 -54.80 -13.44
C LEU A 210 -12.88 -53.67 -13.38
N LEU A 211 -12.36 -53.38 -12.17
CA LEU A 211 -11.26 -52.46 -12.00
C LEU A 211 -9.97 -53.04 -12.64
N PRO A 212 -9.19 -52.24 -13.39
CA PRO A 212 -7.88 -52.67 -13.89
C PRO A 212 -6.87 -52.92 -12.75
N ASP A 213 -6.04 -53.95 -12.94
CA ASP A 213 -5.07 -54.44 -11.97
C ASP A 213 -3.98 -53.39 -11.65
N VAL A 214 -3.66 -53.27 -10.36
CA VAL A 214 -2.69 -52.31 -9.81
C VAL A 214 -1.27 -52.63 -10.31
N PRO A 215 -0.55 -51.68 -10.95
CA PRO A 215 0.84 -51.92 -11.35
C PRO A 215 1.75 -52.23 -10.16
N LYS A 216 2.39 -53.41 -10.20
CA LYS A 216 3.46 -53.84 -9.27
C LYS A 216 4.81 -53.37 -9.79
N GLU A 217 5.18 -52.12 -9.56
CA GLU A 217 6.57 -51.70 -9.68
C GLU A 217 6.87 -50.62 -8.63
N LEU A 218 7.67 -51.01 -7.64
CA LEU A 218 8.17 -50.18 -6.54
C LEU A 218 9.24 -49.21 -7.06
N PRO A 219 9.09 -47.89 -6.88
CA PRO A 219 10.19 -46.94 -7.04
C PRO A 219 11.09 -46.97 -5.80
N GLU A 220 12.39 -47.08 -6.03
CA GLU A 220 13.45 -47.15 -5.02
C GLU A 220 13.52 -45.90 -4.13
N GLU A 221 13.65 -46.10 -2.82
CA GLU A 221 13.89 -45.04 -1.83
C GLU A 221 15.32 -44.48 -1.94
N GLU A 222 15.49 -43.25 -2.44
CA GLU A 222 16.71 -42.48 -2.20
C GLU A 222 16.68 -41.84 -0.80
N LYS A 223 17.40 -42.47 0.14
CA LYS A 223 17.64 -41.95 1.49
C LYS A 223 18.62 -40.78 1.45
N SER A 224 18.13 -39.59 1.73
CA SER A 224 18.96 -38.46 2.18
C SER A 224 19.55 -38.77 3.56
N ARG A 225 20.88 -38.77 3.65
CA ARG A 225 21.61 -38.71 4.93
C ARG A 225 22.72 -37.67 4.82
N THR A 226 22.38 -36.48 5.28
CA THR A 226 23.32 -35.44 5.72
C THR A 226 24.24 -36.04 6.79
N LYS A 227 25.56 -36.05 6.53
CA LYS A 227 26.58 -36.13 7.57
C LYS A 227 27.65 -35.09 7.27
N GLU A 228 27.62 -34.04 8.08
CA GLU A 228 28.73 -33.13 8.30
C GLU A 228 30.01 -33.93 8.60
N LYS A 229 31.09 -33.57 7.92
CA LYS A 229 32.45 -33.84 8.38
C LYS A 229 33.23 -32.53 8.31
N ILE A 230 33.42 -31.94 9.48
CA ILE A 230 34.50 -31.00 9.78
C ILE A 230 35.81 -31.79 9.72
N GLN A 231 36.79 -31.30 8.94
CA GLN A 231 38.21 -31.21 9.30
C GLN A 231 39.04 -30.70 8.11
N GLU A 232 39.58 -29.49 8.23
CA GLU A 232 40.86 -29.12 7.60
C GLU A 232 41.98 -29.98 8.21
N PRO A 233 43.07 -30.28 7.46
CA PRO A 233 44.24 -29.39 7.54
C PRO A 233 45.16 -29.32 6.30
N ILE A 234 45.76 -28.13 6.12
CA ILE A 234 47.20 -27.83 5.87
C ILE A 234 47.83 -28.04 4.46
N ALA A 235 48.57 -26.98 4.07
CA ALA A 235 49.68 -26.83 3.09
C ALA A 235 49.31 -26.89 1.60
N VAL A 236 49.82 -26.02 0.71
CA VAL A 236 51.18 -25.45 0.53
C VAL A 236 50.99 -24.03 -0.04
N MET A 237 51.52 -22.93 0.53
CA MET A 237 52.83 -22.29 0.24
C MET A 237 53.15 -22.21 -1.28
N ALA A 238 53.78 -21.19 -1.85
CA ALA A 238 54.39 -19.93 -1.45
C ALA A 238 54.60 -19.13 -2.74
#